data_AF-A0A973GEW5-F1
#
_entry.id   AF-A0A973GEW5-F1
#
_cell.length_a   1.000
_cell.length_b   1.000
_cell.length_c   1.000
_cell.angle_alpha   90.00
_cell.angle_beta   90.00
_cell.angle_gamma   90.00
#
_symmetry.space_group_name_H-M   'P 1'
#
loop_
_entity.id
_entity.type
_entity.pdbx_description
1 polymer ?
#
loop_
_entity_poly.entity_id
_entity_poly.type
_entity_poly.pdbx_seq_one_letter_code
_entity_poly.pdbx_strand_id
1 'polypeptide(L)'
;MRRSVTARLDLAVDDPALIVFMIAVAHGRYSLTERLSVTLDGQPLDVTELAGPHGTRLHQVAAHQGHVRLDYRASVEGIDALQPVDDIDLVTYLRPSRYAESDAMVGLAAAELGRYTGFGLLAAVGRWVASHLAYVPGSSGPNDGASRTVLAGQGVCRDYAHVTVALLRALDVPARLTAVYAPGLSPMDFHAVAEAYVDGAWWVVDATHLAP
;
A
#
# COMPACT_ATOMS: atom_id res chain seq x y z
N MET A 1 17.04 2.53 15.10
CA MET A 1 16.23 3.73 14.78
C MET A 1 14.88 3.56 15.43
N ARG A 2 14.35 4.60 16.11
CA ARG A 2 12.99 4.61 16.66
C ARG A 2 12.07 5.39 15.73
N ARG A 3 10.88 4.85 15.44
CA ARG A 3 9.82 5.55 14.70
C ARG A 3 8.56 5.57 15.56
N SER A 4 7.81 6.68 15.48
CA SER A 4 6.53 6.81 16.15
C SER A 4 5.47 7.15 15.11
N VAL A 5 4.35 6.45 15.14
CA VAL A 5 3.24 6.61 14.19
C VAL A 5 1.94 6.75 14.96
N THR A 6 1.04 7.56 14.42
CA THR A 6 -0.30 7.76 14.98
C THR A 6 -1.30 7.89 13.85
N ALA A 7 -2.49 7.32 14.01
CA ALA A 7 -3.63 7.54 13.14
C ALA A 7 -4.89 7.74 13.97
N ARG A 8 -5.76 8.65 13.51
CA ARG A 8 -7.11 8.82 14.04
C ARG A 8 -8.08 8.84 12.87
N LEU A 9 -9.15 8.07 12.99
CA LEU A 9 -10.25 8.08 12.03
C LEU A 9 -11.55 8.31 12.79
N ASP A 10 -12.40 9.14 12.22
CA ASP A 10 -13.74 9.46 12.70
C ASP A 10 -14.70 9.11 11.56
N LEU A 11 -15.65 8.19 11.80
CA LEU A 11 -16.60 7.69 10.81
C LEU A 11 -18.02 7.84 11.34
N ALA A 12 -18.92 8.37 10.50
CA ALA A 12 -20.35 8.24 10.70
C ALA A 12 -20.82 6.91 10.09
N VAL A 13 -21.54 6.11 10.87
CA VAL A 13 -22.15 4.86 10.45
C VAL A 13 -23.65 5.08 10.41
N ASP A 14 -24.25 5.00 9.23
CA ASP A 14 -25.69 5.25 9.06
C ASP A 14 -26.51 3.97 9.28
N ASP A 15 -25.99 2.82 8.87
CA ASP A 15 -26.60 1.50 9.00
C ASP A 15 -25.62 0.50 9.62
N PRO A 16 -26.11 -0.57 10.28
CA PRO A 16 -25.24 -1.61 10.84
C PRO A 16 -24.24 -2.15 9.82
N ALA A 17 -22.96 -2.10 10.17
CA ALA A 17 -21.86 -2.42 9.28
C ALA A 17 -20.78 -3.25 9.97
N LEU A 18 -20.17 -4.14 9.20
CA LEU A 18 -18.91 -4.78 9.56
C LEU A 18 -17.77 -3.97 8.94
N ILE A 19 -16.95 -3.35 9.79
CA ILE A 19 -15.85 -2.48 9.36
C ILE A 19 -14.53 -3.21 9.61
N VAL A 20 -13.65 -3.20 8.61
CA VAL A 20 -12.30 -3.79 8.72
C VAL A 20 -11.26 -2.70 8.51
N PHE A 21 -10.43 -2.47 9.53
CA PHE A 21 -9.34 -1.50 9.49
C PHE A 21 -8.01 -2.19 9.24
N MET A 22 -7.17 -1.62 8.37
CA MET A 22 -5.80 -2.08 8.12
C MET A 22 -4.83 -0.93 8.43
N ILE A 23 -4.59 -0.69 9.72
CA ILE A 23 -3.92 0.52 10.22
C ILE A 23 -2.71 0.18 11.09
N ALA A 24 -2.78 -0.92 11.85
CA ALA A 24 -1.72 -1.25 12.76
C ALA A 24 -0.43 -1.59 12.00
N VAL A 25 0.70 -1.22 12.58
CA VAL A 25 2.02 -1.66 12.11
C VAL A 25 2.01 -3.19 12.03
N ALA A 26 2.50 -3.71 10.90
CA ALA A 26 2.56 -5.15 10.64
C ALA A 26 3.30 -5.91 11.76
N HIS A 27 3.14 -7.22 11.84
CA HIS A 27 4.02 -8.06 12.64
C HIS A 27 5.37 -8.21 11.94
N GLY A 28 6.47 -8.10 12.70
CA GLY A 28 7.83 -8.16 12.17
C GLY A 28 8.88 -8.34 13.28
N ARG A 29 10.16 -8.38 12.91
CA ARG A 29 11.28 -8.58 13.87
C ARG A 29 11.81 -7.26 14.40
N TYR A 30 10.97 -6.54 15.14
CA TYR A 30 11.30 -5.31 15.86
C TYR A 30 10.57 -5.24 17.20
N SER A 31 11.03 -4.35 18.07
CA SER A 31 10.30 -4.03 19.30
C SER A 31 9.15 -3.09 18.97
N LEU A 32 7.92 -3.52 19.28
CA LEU A 32 6.69 -2.75 19.07
C LEU A 32 6.02 -2.47 20.41
N THR A 33 5.74 -1.20 20.68
CA THR A 33 4.83 -0.78 21.76
C THR A 33 3.69 -0.01 21.12
N GLU A 34 2.45 -0.43 21.33
CA GLU A 34 1.30 0.15 20.65
C GLU A 34 0.03 0.18 21.49
N ARG A 35 -0.95 0.95 21.00
CA ARG A 35 -2.32 0.98 21.48
C ARG A 35 -3.25 1.21 20.31
N LEU A 36 -4.27 0.36 20.20
CA LEU A 36 -5.40 0.52 19.30
C LEU A 36 -6.68 0.59 20.13
N SER A 37 -7.53 1.56 19.83
CA SER A 37 -8.84 1.75 20.48
C SER A 37 -9.87 2.03 19.40
N VAL A 38 -10.99 1.34 19.44
CA VAL A 38 -12.16 1.65 18.62
C VAL A 38 -13.34 1.88 19.54
N THR A 39 -14.04 2.99 19.36
CA THR A 39 -15.23 3.34 20.14
C THR A 39 -16.40 3.68 19.22
N LEU A 40 -17.61 3.45 19.68
CA LEU A 40 -18.87 3.88 19.07
C LEU A 40 -19.58 4.77 20.10
N ASP A 41 -19.77 6.03 19.75
CA ASP A 41 -20.34 7.06 20.65
C ASP A 41 -19.63 7.12 22.02
N GLY A 42 -18.31 6.92 22.00
CA GLY A 42 -17.46 6.90 23.19
C GLY A 42 -17.43 5.59 23.97
N GLN A 43 -18.26 4.60 23.62
CA GLN A 43 -18.22 3.26 24.21
C GLN A 43 -17.26 2.36 23.45
N PRO A 44 -16.37 1.59 24.11
CA PRO A 44 -15.48 0.65 23.44
C PRO A 44 -16.23 -0.39 22.61
N LEU A 45 -15.72 -0.69 21.42
CA LEU A 45 -16.15 -1.83 20.61
C LEU A 45 -15.19 -3.01 20.79
N ASP A 46 -15.73 -4.23 20.68
CA ASP A 46 -14.92 -5.44 20.58
C ASP A 46 -14.20 -5.46 19.22
N VAL A 47 -12.88 -5.62 19.27
CA VAL A 47 -12.02 -5.65 18.08
C VAL A 47 -11.46 -7.05 17.90
N THR A 48 -11.72 -7.64 16.73
CA THR A 48 -11.11 -8.93 16.35
C THR A 48 -9.95 -8.67 15.40
N GLU A 49 -8.73 -9.04 15.82
CA GLU A 49 -7.56 -9.01 14.93
C GLU A 49 -7.55 -10.27 14.03
N LEU A 50 -7.39 -10.06 12.72
CA LEU A 50 -7.22 -11.10 11.72
C LEU A 50 -5.82 -10.95 11.09
N ALA A 51 -5.09 -12.05 11.03
CA ALA A 51 -3.77 -12.08 10.40
C ALA A 51 -3.91 -12.13 8.86
N GLY A 52 -3.17 -11.25 8.18
CA GLY A 52 -3.01 -11.24 6.74
C GLY A 52 -1.58 -11.62 6.30
N PRO A 53 -1.32 -11.68 4.99
CA PRO A 53 0.01 -11.95 4.44
C PRO A 53 1.05 -10.94 4.92
N HIS A 54 2.32 -11.35 4.97
CA HIS A 54 3.47 -10.47 5.28
C HIS A 54 3.35 -9.71 6.60
N GLY A 55 2.72 -10.32 7.60
CA GLY A 55 2.50 -9.71 8.90
C GLY A 55 1.40 -8.64 8.90
N THR A 56 0.63 -8.49 7.82
CA THR A 56 -0.51 -7.57 7.76
C THR A 56 -1.51 -7.87 8.87
N ARG A 57 -2.07 -6.82 9.48
CA ARG A 57 -3.03 -6.93 10.57
C ARG A 57 -4.32 -6.20 10.23
N LEU A 58 -5.42 -6.94 10.23
CA LEU A 58 -6.75 -6.43 9.97
C LEU A 58 -7.53 -6.41 11.28
N HIS A 59 -8.26 -5.34 11.56
CA HIS A 59 -9.03 -5.16 12.79
C HIS A 59 -10.50 -5.03 12.42
N GLN A 60 -11.26 -6.08 12.70
CA GLN A 60 -12.68 -6.16 12.39
C GLN A 60 -13.51 -5.70 13.59
N VAL A 61 -14.48 -4.83 13.35
CA VAL A 61 -15.49 -4.39 14.33
C VAL A 61 -16.88 -4.44 13.73
N ALA A 62 -17.87 -4.83 14.53
CA ALA A 62 -19.27 -4.65 14.17
C ALA A 62 -19.77 -3.34 14.81
N ALA A 63 -20.25 -2.42 13.98
CA ALA A 63 -20.80 -1.14 14.42
C ALA A 63 -22.29 -1.06 14.05
N HIS A 64 -23.10 -0.47 14.92
CA HIS A 64 -24.44 -0.02 14.58
C HIS A 64 -24.40 1.48 14.25
N GLN A 65 -25.56 2.05 13.94
CA GLN A 65 -25.69 3.47 13.64
C GLN A 65 -25.09 4.33 14.76
N GLY A 66 -24.24 5.29 14.41
CA GLY A 66 -23.56 6.17 15.36
C GLY A 66 -22.19 6.64 14.86
N HIS A 67 -21.38 7.20 15.76
CA HIS A 67 -20.06 7.72 15.42
C HIS A 67 -18.95 6.77 15.90
N VAL A 68 -18.28 6.13 14.95
CA VAL A 68 -17.10 5.29 15.22
C VAL A 68 -15.83 6.15 15.25
N ARG A 69 -15.03 6.03 16.30
CA ARG A 69 -13.69 6.60 16.38
C ARG A 69 -12.65 5.52 16.57
N LEU A 70 -11.63 5.51 15.70
CA LEU A 70 -10.42 4.71 15.86
C LEU A 70 -9.25 5.61 16.23
N ASP A 71 -8.54 5.26 17.30
CA ASP A 71 -7.26 5.87 17.69
C ASP A 71 -6.18 4.77 17.71
N TYR A 72 -5.14 4.96 16.90
CA TYR A 72 -3.96 4.09 16.87
C TYR A 72 -2.69 4.89 17.14
N ARG A 73 -1.82 4.35 18.00
CA ARG A 73 -0.48 4.88 18.24
C ARG A 73 0.51 3.74 18.43
N ALA A 74 1.68 3.86 17.82
CA ALA A 74 2.75 2.89 17.99
C ALA A 74 4.13 3.55 18.03
N SER A 75 5.04 2.90 18.76
CA SER A 75 6.48 3.14 18.75
C SER A 75 7.18 1.86 18.31
N VAL A 76 7.95 1.96 17.23
CA VAL A 76 8.73 0.86 16.64
C VAL A 76 10.20 1.14 16.88
N GLU A 77 10.90 0.21 17.50
CA GLU A 77 12.35 0.25 17.71
C GLU A 77 13.03 -0.92 17.01
N GLY A 78 13.98 -0.60 16.13
CA GLY A 78 14.69 -1.59 15.33
C GLY A 78 14.38 -1.48 13.84
N ILE A 79 14.91 -2.41 13.07
CA ILE A 79 14.68 -2.57 11.64
C ILE A 79 14.44 -4.06 11.45
N ASP A 80 13.34 -4.42 10.80
CA ASP A 80 13.14 -5.81 10.43
C ASP A 80 14.24 -6.24 9.45
N ALA A 81 14.67 -7.49 9.54
CA ALA A 81 15.49 -8.03 8.47
C ALA A 81 14.66 -8.03 7.17
N LEU A 82 15.34 -8.10 6.02
CA LEU A 82 14.65 -8.33 4.76
C LEU A 82 13.74 -9.55 4.93
N GLN A 83 12.44 -9.35 4.69
CA GLN A 83 11.47 -10.42 4.89
C GLN A 83 11.88 -11.60 4.00
N PRO A 84 11.88 -12.84 4.55
CA PRO A 84 12.08 -14.00 3.72
C PRO A 84 11.01 -14.03 2.63
N VAL A 85 11.41 -14.40 1.42
CA VAL A 85 10.51 -14.50 0.28
C VAL A 85 10.13 -15.96 0.13
N ASP A 86 8.83 -16.24 0.17
CA ASP A 86 8.33 -17.58 -0.07
C ASP A 86 8.20 -17.80 -1.59
N ASP A 87 8.50 -18.99 -2.11
CA ASP A 87 8.39 -19.28 -3.55
C ASP A 87 7.00 -18.98 -4.11
N ILE A 88 5.96 -19.14 -3.27
CA ILE A 88 4.58 -18.81 -3.63
C ILE A 88 4.37 -17.31 -3.86
N ASP A 89 5.13 -16.44 -3.20
CA ASP A 89 5.06 -14.99 -3.39
C ASP A 89 5.51 -14.61 -4.79
N LEU A 90 6.60 -15.23 -5.28
CA LEU A 90 7.14 -14.96 -6.61
C LEU A 90 6.14 -15.30 -7.70
N VAL A 91 5.34 -16.35 -7.51
CA VAL A 91 4.26 -16.72 -8.45
C VAL A 91 3.03 -15.83 -8.26
N THR A 92 2.66 -15.51 -7.01
CA THR A 92 1.45 -14.73 -6.71
C THR A 92 1.58 -13.30 -7.20
N TYR A 93 2.74 -12.68 -6.97
CA TYR A 93 2.99 -11.28 -7.29
C TYR A 93 3.44 -11.02 -8.73
N LEU A 94 3.39 -12.04 -9.60
CA LEU A 94 3.44 -11.87 -11.05
C LEU A 94 2.04 -11.76 -11.69
N ARG A 95 1.01 -12.27 -11.01
CA ARG A 95 -0.34 -12.37 -11.60
C ARG A 95 -1.01 -11.00 -11.67
N PRO A 96 -1.87 -10.76 -12.69
CA PRO A 96 -2.77 -9.61 -12.67
C PRO A 96 -3.64 -9.61 -11.41
N SER A 97 -4.00 -8.43 -10.93
CA SER A 97 -4.98 -8.28 -9.83
C SER A 97 -5.95 -7.15 -10.13
N ARG A 98 -7.02 -7.04 -9.33
CA ARG A 98 -8.17 -6.14 -9.58
C ARG A 98 -7.79 -4.70 -9.95
N TYR A 99 -6.70 -4.16 -9.40
CA TYR A 99 -6.28 -2.77 -9.66
C TYR A 99 -4.93 -2.67 -10.39
N ALA A 100 -4.30 -3.81 -10.68
CA ALA A 100 -3.05 -3.90 -11.41
C ALA A 100 -3.24 -4.89 -12.56
N GLU A 101 -3.93 -4.44 -13.60
CA GLU A 101 -4.26 -5.24 -14.79
C GLU A 101 -3.02 -5.40 -15.70
N SER A 102 -1.98 -6.09 -15.20
CA SER A 102 -0.68 -6.20 -15.87
C SER A 102 -0.75 -6.89 -17.23
N ASP A 103 -1.69 -7.82 -17.40
CA ASP A 103 -1.99 -8.49 -18.67
C ASP A 103 -2.47 -7.51 -19.76
N ALA A 104 -3.18 -6.46 -19.38
CA ALA A 104 -3.59 -5.40 -20.30
C ALA A 104 -2.46 -4.41 -20.65
N MET A 105 -1.37 -4.39 -19.85
CA MET A 105 -0.29 -3.40 -19.95
C MET A 105 0.98 -3.92 -20.64
N VAL A 106 1.02 -5.20 -21.05
CA VAL A 106 2.20 -5.84 -21.67
C VAL A 106 2.75 -5.04 -22.86
N GLY A 107 1.88 -4.62 -23.79
CA GLY A 107 2.31 -3.87 -24.97
C GLY A 107 2.96 -2.52 -24.63
N LEU A 108 2.35 -1.78 -23.70
CA LEU A 108 2.88 -0.50 -23.21
C LEU A 108 4.22 -0.71 -22.50
N ALA A 109 4.28 -1.65 -21.56
CA ALA A 109 5.46 -1.91 -20.75
C ALA A 109 6.64 -2.37 -21.62
N ALA A 110 6.40 -3.27 -22.58
CA ALA A 110 7.43 -3.74 -23.50
C ALA A 110 8.00 -2.58 -24.36
N ALA A 111 7.12 -1.72 -24.90
CA ALA A 111 7.52 -0.61 -25.76
C ALA A 111 8.34 0.46 -25.00
N GLU A 112 7.89 0.85 -23.82
CA GLU A 112 8.48 1.97 -23.07
C GLU A 112 9.68 1.55 -22.21
N LEU A 113 9.64 0.33 -21.67
CA LEU A 113 10.47 -0.09 -20.54
C LEU A 113 11.21 -1.41 -20.75
N GLY A 114 10.89 -2.18 -21.80
CA GLY A 114 11.45 -3.52 -22.04
C GLY A 114 12.97 -3.59 -22.27
N ARG A 115 13.64 -2.44 -22.47
CA ARG A 115 15.11 -2.37 -22.56
C ARG A 115 15.83 -2.38 -21.21
N TYR A 116 15.10 -2.19 -20.10
CA TYR A 116 15.67 -2.12 -18.76
C TYR A 116 15.50 -3.43 -18.01
N THR A 117 16.43 -3.74 -17.11
CA THR A 117 16.39 -4.94 -16.24
C THR A 117 16.86 -4.61 -14.82
N GLY A 118 16.55 -5.50 -13.86
CA GLY A 118 16.97 -5.37 -12.46
C GLY A 118 16.64 -4.00 -11.85
N PHE A 119 17.57 -3.44 -11.07
CA PHE A 119 17.41 -2.09 -10.49
C PHE A 119 17.24 -0.98 -11.54
N GLY A 120 17.83 -1.16 -12.73
CA GLY A 120 17.65 -0.21 -13.83
C GLY A 120 16.20 -0.12 -14.29
N LEU A 121 15.49 -1.26 -14.30
CA LEU A 121 14.06 -1.31 -14.60
C LEU A 121 13.23 -0.64 -13.51
N LEU A 122 13.52 -0.89 -12.24
CA LEU A 122 12.78 -0.31 -11.11
C LEU A 122 12.84 1.22 -11.16
N ALA A 123 14.04 1.76 -11.37
CA ALA A 123 14.24 3.20 -11.51
C ALA A 123 13.60 3.77 -12.79
N ALA A 124 13.60 3.01 -13.89
CA ALA A 124 12.96 3.44 -15.13
C ALA A 124 11.44 3.50 -15.01
N VAL A 125 10.81 2.48 -14.40
CA VAL A 125 9.37 2.45 -14.13
C VAL A 125 8.98 3.59 -13.20
N GLY A 126 9.68 3.77 -12.08
CA GLY A 126 9.40 4.85 -11.14
C GLY A 126 9.41 6.23 -11.81
N ARG A 127 10.44 6.51 -12.62
CA ARG A 127 10.51 7.75 -13.41
C ARG A 127 9.41 7.87 -14.45
N TRP A 128 9.10 6.79 -15.17
CA TRP A 128 8.06 6.80 -16.19
C TRP A 128 6.70 7.13 -15.57
N VAL A 129 6.34 6.47 -14.46
CA VAL A 129 5.08 6.76 -13.76
C VAL A 129 5.05 8.20 -13.25
N ALA A 130 6.14 8.67 -12.65
CA ALA A 130 6.27 10.04 -12.17
C ALA A 130 6.14 11.10 -13.28
N SER A 131 6.57 10.80 -14.50
CA SER A 131 6.49 11.73 -15.64
C SER A 131 5.17 11.68 -16.41
N HIS A 132 4.39 10.59 -16.28
CA HIS A 132 3.14 10.39 -17.01
C HIS A 132 1.89 10.68 -16.17
N LEU A 133 2.03 10.75 -14.85
CA LEU A 133 0.93 11.06 -13.93
C LEU A 133 1.15 12.39 -13.22
N ALA A 134 0.09 13.18 -13.13
CA ALA A 134 0.00 14.30 -12.21
C ALA A 134 -0.59 13.86 -10.85
N TYR A 135 0.01 14.31 -9.75
CA TYR A 135 -0.50 14.02 -8.41
C TYR A 135 -1.67 14.97 -8.08
N VAL A 136 -2.90 14.47 -8.10
CA VAL A 136 -4.11 15.29 -7.96
C VAL A 136 -5.07 14.65 -6.95
N PRO A 137 -5.16 15.18 -5.71
CA PRO A 137 -6.10 14.67 -4.72
C PRO A 137 -7.55 14.68 -5.23
N GLY A 138 -8.25 13.56 -5.05
CA GLY A 138 -9.65 13.39 -5.49
C GLY A 138 -9.83 13.13 -7.00
N SER A 139 -8.75 12.91 -7.75
CA SER A 139 -8.83 12.65 -9.19
C SER A 139 -9.21 11.21 -9.57
N SER A 140 -9.20 10.29 -8.61
CA SER A 140 -9.50 8.88 -8.80
C SER A 140 -10.56 8.39 -7.82
N GLY A 141 -11.36 7.43 -8.27
CA GLY A 141 -12.33 6.71 -7.46
C GLY A 141 -11.75 5.41 -6.87
N PRO A 142 -12.43 4.81 -5.87
CA PRO A 142 -11.95 3.60 -5.19
C PRO A 142 -11.84 2.38 -6.11
N ASN A 143 -12.53 2.41 -7.27
CA ASN A 143 -12.59 1.31 -8.22
C ASN A 143 -11.60 1.46 -9.39
N ASP A 144 -10.85 2.56 -9.44
CA ASP A 144 -9.90 2.82 -10.51
C ASP A 144 -8.67 1.92 -10.35
N GLY A 145 -8.26 1.33 -11.47
CA GLY A 145 -7.08 0.47 -11.60
C GLY A 145 -6.06 1.07 -12.57
N ALA A 146 -4.89 0.43 -12.65
CA ALA A 146 -3.72 0.92 -13.37
C ALA A 146 -4.02 1.36 -14.80
N SER A 147 -4.78 0.56 -15.55
CA SER A 147 -5.09 0.87 -16.95
C SER A 147 -5.86 2.18 -17.11
N ARG A 148 -6.83 2.44 -16.23
CA ARG A 148 -7.60 3.69 -16.22
C ARG A 148 -6.73 4.86 -15.78
N THR A 149 -5.90 4.68 -14.76
CA THR A 149 -5.00 5.73 -14.27
C THR A 149 -4.03 6.19 -15.35
N VAL A 150 -3.43 5.26 -16.10
CA VAL A 150 -2.54 5.61 -17.23
C VAL A 150 -3.27 6.45 -18.28
N LEU A 151 -4.51 6.06 -18.64
CA LEU A 151 -5.32 6.83 -19.59
C LEU A 151 -5.73 8.20 -19.05
N ALA A 152 -5.98 8.32 -17.75
CA ALA A 152 -6.38 9.57 -17.11
C ALA A 152 -5.20 10.54 -16.94
N GLY A 153 -3.96 10.04 -16.83
CA GLY A 153 -2.76 10.86 -16.63
C GLY A 153 -2.68 11.56 -15.27
N GLN A 154 -3.47 11.10 -14.29
CA GLN A 154 -3.53 11.69 -12.96
C GLN A 154 -3.97 10.67 -11.90
N GLY A 155 -3.56 10.88 -10.65
CA GLY A 155 -3.91 10.01 -9.53
C GLY A 155 -3.30 10.46 -8.20
N VAL A 156 -3.42 9.60 -7.19
CA VAL A 156 -2.76 9.74 -5.88
C VAL A 156 -1.83 8.56 -5.62
N CYS A 157 -1.17 8.51 -4.45
CA CYS A 157 -0.17 7.49 -4.12
C CYS A 157 -0.61 6.04 -4.43
N ARG A 158 -1.87 5.70 -4.13
CA ARG A 158 -2.48 4.40 -4.46
C ARG A 158 -2.41 4.09 -5.95
N ASP A 159 -2.74 5.05 -6.80
CA ASP A 159 -2.81 4.86 -8.25
C ASP A 159 -1.40 4.74 -8.83
N TYR A 160 -0.46 5.56 -8.34
CA TYR A 160 0.96 5.47 -8.70
C TYR A 160 1.53 4.08 -8.36
N ALA A 161 1.24 3.58 -7.15
CA ALA A 161 1.66 2.25 -6.73
C ALA A 161 1.06 1.16 -7.61
N HIS A 162 -0.24 1.23 -7.93
CA HIS A 162 -0.89 0.25 -8.80
C HIS A 162 -0.36 0.25 -10.24
N VAL A 163 -0.12 1.42 -10.84
CA VAL A 163 0.50 1.52 -12.16
C VAL A 163 1.93 0.95 -12.13
N THR A 164 2.71 1.29 -11.10
CA THR A 164 4.07 0.75 -10.91
C THR A 164 4.06 -0.77 -10.82
N VAL A 165 3.17 -1.35 -9.99
CA VAL A 165 3.01 -2.81 -9.87
C VAL A 165 2.58 -3.43 -11.20
N ALA A 166 1.62 -2.84 -11.92
CA ALA A 166 1.13 -3.38 -13.19
C ALA A 166 2.24 -3.41 -14.26
N LEU A 167 3.03 -2.33 -14.40
CA LEU A 167 4.12 -2.24 -15.36
C LEU A 167 5.26 -3.22 -15.04
N LEU A 168 5.60 -3.39 -13.76
CA LEU A 168 6.63 -4.34 -13.34
C LEU A 168 6.21 -5.78 -13.59
N ARG A 169 4.97 -6.15 -13.24
CA ARG A 169 4.42 -7.48 -13.51
C ARG A 169 4.30 -7.77 -15.00
N ALA A 170 3.99 -6.75 -15.81
CA ALA A 170 3.95 -6.86 -17.27
C ALA A 170 5.33 -7.13 -17.91
N LEU A 171 6.40 -6.96 -17.13
CA LEU A 171 7.80 -7.22 -17.51
C LEU A 171 8.40 -8.35 -16.67
N ASP A 172 7.56 -9.26 -16.19
CA ASP A 172 7.94 -10.46 -15.44
C ASP A 172 8.72 -10.18 -14.13
N VAL A 173 8.53 -9.00 -13.52
CA VAL A 173 9.06 -8.69 -12.20
C VAL A 173 7.95 -8.85 -11.15
N PRO A 174 8.10 -9.78 -10.17
CA PRO A 174 7.15 -9.88 -9.07
C PRO A 174 7.07 -8.56 -8.32
N ALA A 175 5.87 -8.00 -8.20
CA ALA A 175 5.65 -6.73 -7.54
C ALA A 175 4.35 -6.74 -6.73
N ARG A 176 4.31 -6.02 -5.61
CA ARG A 176 3.15 -5.90 -4.71
C ARG A 176 2.93 -4.47 -4.26
N LEU A 177 1.70 -4.15 -3.88
CA LEU A 177 1.38 -2.88 -3.24
C LEU A 177 1.56 -3.02 -1.73
N THR A 178 2.19 -2.04 -1.11
CA THR A 178 2.39 -1.97 0.34
C THR A 178 1.89 -0.63 0.86
N ALA A 179 0.98 -0.68 1.84
CA ALA A 179 0.56 0.49 2.59
C ALA A 179 1.56 0.76 3.71
N VAL A 180 1.99 2.01 3.86
CA VAL A 180 3.04 2.39 4.80
C VAL A 180 2.68 3.66 5.56
N TYR A 181 3.25 3.79 6.75
CA TYR A 181 3.50 5.10 7.35
C TYR A 181 4.83 5.61 6.82
N ALA A 182 4.85 6.83 6.29
CA ALA A 182 6.04 7.45 5.72
C ALA A 182 6.48 8.66 6.55
N PRO A 183 7.41 8.51 7.52
CA PRO A 183 7.94 9.64 8.29
C PRO A 183 8.54 10.70 7.36
N GLY A 184 8.06 11.93 7.45
CA GLY A 184 8.50 13.05 6.62
C GLY A 184 7.68 13.30 5.35
N LEU A 185 6.66 12.47 5.07
CA LEU A 185 5.66 12.75 4.04
C LEU A 185 4.93 14.09 4.30
N SER A 186 4.71 14.87 3.25
CA SER A 186 4.04 16.17 3.33
C SER A 186 3.11 16.42 2.12
N PRO A 187 1.81 16.70 2.32
CA PRO A 187 1.09 16.65 3.60
C PRO A 187 1.05 15.22 4.17
N MET A 188 1.02 15.09 5.49
CA MET A 188 1.03 13.79 6.16
C MET A 188 -0.30 13.06 5.93
N ASP A 189 -0.21 11.82 5.45
CA ASP A 189 -1.32 10.88 5.30
C ASP A 189 -0.77 9.44 5.34
N PHE A 190 -1.64 8.44 5.25
CA PHE A 190 -1.24 7.10 4.83
C PHE A 190 -0.64 7.16 3.41
N HIS A 191 0.35 6.32 3.17
CA HIS A 191 1.00 6.25 1.86
C HIS A 191 0.93 4.85 1.28
N ALA A 192 0.94 4.76 -0.04
CA ALA A 192 1.00 3.51 -0.77
C ALA A 192 2.22 3.53 -1.69
N VAL A 193 3.01 2.46 -1.63
CA VAL A 193 4.19 2.25 -2.46
C VAL A 193 4.10 0.91 -3.17
N ALA A 194 4.90 0.73 -4.20
CA ALA A 194 5.15 -0.60 -4.75
C ALA A 194 6.38 -1.21 -4.05
N GLU A 195 6.39 -2.53 -3.88
CA GLU A 195 7.59 -3.31 -3.61
C GLU A 195 7.80 -4.27 -4.76
N ALA A 196 9.05 -4.48 -5.18
CA ALA A 196 9.37 -5.36 -6.29
C ALA A 196 10.60 -6.23 -5.99
N TYR A 197 10.53 -7.47 -6.45
CA TYR A 197 11.55 -8.47 -6.16
C TYR A 197 12.69 -8.39 -7.17
N VAL A 198 13.88 -8.03 -6.69
CA VAL A 198 15.12 -7.97 -7.49
C VAL A 198 16.28 -8.45 -6.62
N ASP A 199 17.13 -9.30 -7.18
CA ASP A 199 18.38 -9.80 -6.56
C ASP A 199 18.19 -10.36 -5.15
N GLY A 200 17.13 -11.14 -4.94
CA GLY A 200 16.89 -11.86 -3.69
C GLY A 200 16.08 -11.12 -2.64
N ALA A 201 15.62 -9.89 -2.91
CA ALA A 201 14.93 -9.07 -1.93
C ALA A 201 13.79 -8.22 -2.52
N TRP A 202 12.84 -7.83 -1.66
CA TRP A 202 11.81 -6.84 -1.96
C TRP A 202 12.37 -5.43 -1.80
N TRP A 203 12.25 -4.62 -2.85
CA TRP A 203 12.71 -3.24 -2.89
C TRP A 203 11.54 -2.28 -3.09
N VAL A 204 11.50 -1.23 -2.28
CA VAL A 204 10.48 -0.18 -2.39
C VAL A 204 10.71 0.65 -3.65
N VAL A 205 9.63 0.88 -4.40
CA VAL A 205 9.53 1.83 -5.50
C VAL A 205 8.37 2.78 -5.20
N ASP A 206 8.71 3.99 -4.76
CA ASP A 206 7.76 5.08 -4.61
C ASP A 206 7.83 6.01 -5.82
N ALA A 207 6.95 5.80 -6.80
CA ALA A 207 6.87 6.63 -7.99
C ALA A 207 6.31 8.04 -7.74
N THR A 208 5.78 8.32 -6.54
CA THR A 208 5.34 9.68 -6.18
C THR A 208 6.52 10.59 -5.83
N HIS A 209 7.63 9.99 -5.39
CA HIS A 209 8.78 10.69 -4.80
C HIS A 209 8.42 11.59 -3.60
N LEU A 210 7.33 11.29 -2.90
CA LEU A 210 6.86 12.09 -1.76
C LEU A 210 7.35 11.54 -0.41
N ALA A 211 7.62 10.23 -0.30
CA ALA A 211 8.25 9.66 0.87
C ALA A 211 9.78 9.85 0.82
N PRO A 212 10.42 10.31 1.91
CA PRO A 212 11.86 10.58 1.96
C PRO A 212 12.74 9.33 2.14
#